data_AF-A0A2H3DRV1-F1
#
_entry.id   AF-A0A2H3DRV1-F1
#
_cell.length_a   1.000
_cell.length_b   1.000
_cell.length_c   1.000
_cell.angle_alpha   90.00
_cell.angle_beta   90.00
_cell.angle_gamma   90.00
#
_symmetry.space_group_name_H-M   'P 1'
#
loop_
_entity.id
_entity.type
_entity.pdbx_description
1 polymer ?
#
loop_
_entity_poly.entity_id
_entity_poly.type
_entity_poly.pdbx_seq_one_letter_code
_entity_poly.pdbx_strand_id
1 'polypeptide(L)'
;MPDNTDGIMALDISNNYFETRKNQPQEQAEYEQGVNPKGILAVACLKRNLIHMEDNKVRFYTSKIDENRERKFFPSEPQNFQVGNIVKVQLSIMAVSMKKTQRKLKLKLRTVAMIEESFTKEQARLIHKNILTNKAEENMESMVIEGQRMNLKCKVGY
;
A
#
# COMPACT_ATOMS: atom_id res chain seq x y z
N MET A 1 -7.46 -7.85 -21.84
CA MET A 1 -8.61 -6.93 -21.86
C MET A 1 -8.38 -5.94 -22.99
N PRO A 2 -9.38 -5.68 -23.86
CA PRO A 2 -9.26 -4.59 -24.83
C PRO A 2 -9.09 -3.28 -24.04
N ASP A 3 -8.19 -2.43 -24.51
CA ASP A 3 -7.82 -1.16 -23.89
C ASP A 3 -8.74 -0.06 -24.46
N ASN A 4 -9.51 0.58 -23.59
CA ASN A 4 -10.58 1.51 -23.99
C ASN A 4 -10.05 2.93 -24.26
N THR A 5 -8.76 3.07 -24.57
CA THR A 5 -8.06 4.36 -24.75
C THR A 5 -8.04 4.85 -26.19
N ASP A 6 -8.77 4.21 -27.11
CA ASP A 6 -8.83 4.61 -28.51
C ASP A 6 -9.40 6.05 -28.63
N GLY A 7 -8.49 7.02 -28.79
CA GLY A 7 -8.80 8.43 -29.02
C GLY A 7 -8.25 9.43 -27.99
N ILE A 8 -7.75 8.99 -26.84
CA ILE A 8 -7.12 9.86 -25.84
C ILE A 8 -5.62 9.60 -25.84
N MET A 9 -4.79 10.64 -25.90
CA MET A 9 -3.36 10.51 -25.58
C MET A 9 -3.21 10.18 -24.09
N ALA A 10 -3.42 8.91 -23.75
CA ALA A 10 -3.25 8.37 -22.42
C ALA A 10 -1.85 7.76 -22.29
N LEU A 11 -1.13 8.15 -21.25
CA LEU A 11 0.16 7.59 -20.92
C LEU A 11 -0.04 6.45 -19.92
N ASP A 12 0.03 5.20 -20.39
CA ASP A 12 -0.04 4.02 -19.51
C ASP A 12 1.23 3.90 -18.66
N ILE A 13 1.04 3.91 -17.33
CA ILE A 13 2.09 3.76 -16.32
C ILE A 13 1.99 2.37 -15.72
N SER A 14 2.39 1.37 -16.49
CA SER A 14 2.40 -0.02 -16.02
C SER A 14 3.83 -0.50 -15.73
N ASN A 15 4.11 -0.79 -14.45
CA ASN A 15 5.25 -1.63 -14.11
C ASN A 15 4.76 -3.07 -13.94
N ASN A 16 4.73 -3.83 -15.04
CA ASN A 16 4.43 -5.26 -14.97
C ASN A 16 5.44 -5.91 -14.02
N TYR A 17 4.92 -6.53 -12.96
CA TYR A 17 5.74 -7.18 -11.95
C TYR A 17 6.53 -8.36 -12.53
N PHE A 18 5.99 -8.96 -13.59
CA PHE A 18 6.60 -10.03 -14.36
C PHE A 18 6.59 -9.72 -15.85
N GLU A 19 7.59 -10.23 -16.56
CA GLU A 19 7.60 -10.28 -18.03
C GLU A 19 7.66 -11.73 -18.50
N THR A 20 7.17 -12.01 -19.71
CA THR A 20 7.34 -13.33 -20.31
C THR A 20 8.82 -13.53 -20.61
N ARG A 21 9.38 -14.67 -20.20
CA ARG A 21 10.78 -15.01 -20.49
C ARG A 21 10.99 -15.02 -22.00
N LYS A 22 12.00 -14.29 -22.47
CA LYS A 22 12.43 -14.30 -23.88
C LYS A 22 13.52 -15.35 -24.08
N ASN A 23 13.82 -15.67 -25.34
CA ASN A 23 14.86 -16.65 -25.69
C ASN A 23 16.29 -16.23 -25.33
N GLN A 24 16.49 -15.01 -24.83
CA GLN A 24 17.80 -14.52 -24.38
C GLN A 24 18.02 -14.85 -22.88
N PRO A 25 19.26 -15.08 -22.45
CA PRO A 25 19.57 -15.24 -21.03
C PRO A 25 19.17 -13.97 -20.29
N GLN A 26 18.27 -14.11 -19.32
CA GLN A 26 17.80 -13.01 -18.48
C GLN A 26 17.96 -13.45 -17.02
N GLU A 27 18.59 -12.60 -16.22
CA GLU A 27 18.78 -12.83 -14.80
C GLU A 27 17.49 -12.59 -14.04
N GLN A 28 17.18 -13.50 -13.12
CA GLN A 28 16.03 -13.37 -12.24
C GLN A 28 16.46 -12.61 -10.99
N ALA A 29 15.86 -11.45 -10.78
CA ALA A 29 16.06 -10.66 -9.58
C ALA A 29 15.41 -11.37 -8.37
N GLU A 30 16.09 -11.28 -7.22
CA GLU A 30 15.56 -11.77 -5.95
C GLU A 30 14.42 -10.88 -5.47
N TYR A 31 13.41 -11.51 -4.87
CA TYR A 31 12.31 -10.82 -4.23
C TYR A 31 12.74 -10.27 -2.88
N GLU A 32 12.36 -9.03 -2.59
CA GLU A 32 12.47 -8.51 -1.24
C GLU A 32 11.51 -9.27 -0.31
N GLN A 33 11.96 -9.53 0.92
CA GLN A 33 11.24 -10.37 1.88
C GLN A 33 9.79 -9.91 2.11
N GLY A 34 9.57 -8.59 2.21
CA GLY A 34 8.23 -8.01 2.39
C GLY A 34 7.33 -8.08 1.15
N VAL A 35 7.88 -8.37 -0.04
CA VAL A 35 7.14 -8.40 -1.31
C VAL A 35 6.65 -9.81 -1.64
N ASN A 36 7.42 -10.85 -1.31
CA ASN A 36 7.02 -12.24 -1.52
C ASN A 36 7.12 -13.09 -0.24
N PRO A 37 6.42 -12.72 0.85
CA PRO A 37 6.59 -13.38 2.16
C PRO A 37 6.22 -14.87 2.14
N LYS A 38 5.32 -15.28 1.24
CA LYS A 38 4.84 -16.67 1.11
C LYS A 38 5.48 -17.44 -0.05
N GLY A 39 6.42 -16.86 -0.79
CA GLY A 39 7.03 -17.52 -1.96
C GLY A 39 6.11 -17.65 -3.20
N ILE A 40 4.84 -17.24 -3.13
CA ILE A 40 3.83 -17.45 -4.17
C ILE A 40 4.24 -16.84 -5.50
N LEU A 41 4.88 -15.66 -5.48
CA LEU A 41 5.33 -14.96 -6.70
C LEU A 41 6.43 -15.76 -7.41
N ALA A 42 7.37 -16.32 -6.66
CA ALA A 42 8.41 -17.20 -7.19
C ALA A 42 7.82 -18.47 -7.83
N VAL A 43 6.83 -19.10 -7.17
CA VAL A 43 6.13 -20.28 -7.70
C VAL A 43 5.37 -19.94 -8.99
N ALA A 44 4.70 -18.79 -9.04
CA ALA A 44 3.97 -18.34 -10.22
C ALA A 44 4.91 -18.09 -11.41
N CYS A 45 6.10 -17.54 -11.17
CA CYS A 45 7.13 -17.36 -12.19
C CYS A 45 7.52 -18.67 -12.87
N LEU A 46 7.83 -19.68 -12.07
CA LEU A 46 8.26 -20.99 -12.56
C LEU A 46 7.14 -21.67 -13.38
N LYS A 47 5.90 -21.63 -12.90
CA LYS A 47 4.77 -22.31 -13.57
C LYS A 47 4.35 -21.67 -14.89
N ARG A 48 4.51 -20.35 -15.04
CA ARG A 48 3.99 -19.59 -16.19
C ARG A 48 5.08 -19.08 -17.14
N ASN A 49 6.32 -19.56 -16.97
CA ASN A 49 7.48 -19.09 -17.74
C ASN A 49 7.63 -17.55 -17.72
N LEU A 50 7.45 -16.97 -16.52
CA LEU A 50 7.60 -15.55 -16.28
C LEU A 50 8.91 -15.25 -15.57
N ILE A 51 9.42 -14.04 -15.74
CA ILE A 51 10.64 -13.55 -15.12
C ILE A 51 10.41 -12.22 -14.40
N HIS A 52 11.04 -12.09 -13.24
CA HIS A 52 11.17 -10.84 -12.49
C HIS A 52 12.60 -10.33 -12.68
N MET A 53 12.78 -9.17 -13.30
CA MET A 53 14.11 -8.56 -13.51
C MET A 53 14.29 -7.34 -12.58
N GLU A 54 15.53 -6.85 -12.44
CA GLU A 54 15.83 -5.62 -11.67
C GLU A 54 15.06 -4.40 -12.20
N ASP A 55 14.70 -4.40 -13.49
CA ASP A 55 13.85 -3.37 -14.10
C ASP A 55 12.41 -3.39 -13.59
N ASN A 56 11.93 -4.54 -13.10
CA ASN A 56 10.60 -4.72 -12.53
C ASN A 56 10.57 -4.43 -11.02
N LYS A 57 11.74 -4.26 -10.39
CA LYS A 57 11.85 -3.99 -8.95
C LYS A 57 11.44 -2.56 -8.63
N VAL A 58 10.55 -2.44 -7.64
CA VAL A 58 10.15 -1.17 -7.03
C VAL A 58 10.72 -1.14 -5.62
N ARG A 59 11.49 -0.09 -5.30
CA ARG A 59 12.12 0.08 -3.98
C ARG A 59 11.26 0.94 -3.08
N PHE A 60 11.13 0.55 -1.83
CA PHE A 60 10.31 1.23 -0.84
C PHE A 60 11.18 1.85 0.25
N TYR A 61 10.88 3.10 0.62
CA TYR A 61 11.63 3.81 1.66
C TYR A 61 10.72 4.55 2.63
N THR A 62 11.13 4.67 3.89
CA THR A 62 10.56 5.61 4.86
C THR A 62 11.51 6.78 5.07
N SER A 63 10.97 8.00 5.22
CA SER A 63 11.79 9.16 5.53
C SER A 63 11.69 9.56 7.00
N LYS A 64 12.82 10.03 7.56
CA LYS A 64 12.89 10.66 8.88
C LYS A 64 13.68 11.95 8.75
N ILE A 65 13.29 12.97 9.50
CA ILE A 65 14.02 14.23 9.58
C ILE A 65 15.03 14.07 10.72
N ASP A 66 16.30 14.27 10.40
CA ASP A 66 17.40 14.21 11.37
C ASP A 66 17.49 15.51 12.19
N GLU A 67 18.32 15.53 13.23
CA GLU A 67 18.58 16.71 14.08
C GLU A 67 19.04 17.92 13.25
N ASN A 68 19.77 17.68 12.16
CA ASN A 68 20.23 18.69 11.21
C ASN A 68 19.12 19.21 10.25
N ARG A 69 17.86 18.83 10.47
CA ARG A 69 16.71 19.11 9.57
C ARG A 69 16.84 18.52 8.16
N GLU A 70 17.75 17.58 7.97
CA GLU A 70 17.91 16.85 6.71
C GLU A 70 17.01 15.61 6.68
N ARG A 71 16.35 15.38 5.54
CA ARG A 71 15.49 14.21 5.35
C ARG A 71 16.32 13.01 4.88
N LYS A 72 16.43 11.99 5.72
CA LYS A 72 17.10 10.72 5.42
C LYS A 72 16.08 9.64 5.07
N PHE A 73 16.45 8.74 4.16
CA PHE A 73 15.59 7.66 3.67
C PHE A 73 16.14 6.29 4.10
N PHE A 74 15.28 5.44 4.61
CA PHE A 74 15.60 4.08 5.08
C PHE A 74 14.75 3.06 4.32
N PRO A 75 15.31 1.90 3.92
CA PRO A 75 14.54 0.83 3.30
C PRO A 75 13.32 0.46 4.15
N SER A 76 12.20 0.20 3.48
CA SER A 76 10.94 -0.15 4.13
C SER A 76 10.22 -1.22 3.33
N GLU A 77 9.30 -1.93 3.96
CA GLU A 77 8.44 -2.89 3.28
C GLU A 77 7.22 -2.21 2.66
N PRO A 78 6.69 -2.73 1.54
CA PRO A 78 5.49 -2.18 0.90
C PRO A 78 4.25 -2.23 1.82
N GLN A 79 4.23 -3.14 2.80
CA GLN A 79 3.13 -3.31 3.75
C GLN A 79 2.93 -2.09 4.66
N ASN A 80 3.96 -1.25 4.81
CA ASN A 80 3.91 -0.04 5.62
C ASN A 80 3.20 1.14 4.92
N PHE A 81 2.79 0.97 3.66
CA PHE A 81 2.13 2.02 2.88
C PHE A 81 0.62 1.78 2.85
N GLN A 82 -0.14 2.81 3.21
CA GLN A 82 -1.59 2.80 3.28
C GLN A 82 -2.20 3.92 2.44
N VAL A 83 -3.47 3.74 2.08
CA VAL A 83 -4.25 4.79 1.40
C VAL A 83 -4.31 6.02 2.33
N GLY A 84 -4.01 7.20 1.77
CA GLY A 84 -3.93 8.47 2.52
C GLY A 84 -2.50 8.87 2.92
N ASN A 85 -1.50 8.01 2.71
CA ASN A 85 -0.10 8.39 2.88
C ASN A 85 0.39 9.32 1.77
N ILE A 86 1.19 10.32 2.14
CA ILE A 86 1.89 11.17 1.17
C ILE A 86 3.24 10.55 0.86
N VAL A 87 3.41 10.18 -0.41
CA VAL A 87 4.62 9.52 -0.91
C VAL A 87 5.29 10.34 -2.01
N LYS A 88 6.61 10.29 -2.06
CA LYS A 88 7.42 10.72 -3.19
C LYS A 88 7.67 9.52 -4.08
N VAL A 89 7.37 9.67 -5.35
CA VAL A 89 7.49 8.61 -6.34
C VAL A 89 8.59 8.96 -7.35
N GLN A 90 9.42 7.97 -7.70
CA GLN A 90 10.38 8.06 -8.79
C GLN A 90 9.97 7.13 -9.92
N LEU A 91 9.90 7.68 -11.13
CA LEU A 91 9.53 6.99 -12.35
C LEU A 91 10.68 7.11 -13.36
N SER A 92 10.85 6.09 -14.20
CA SER A 92 11.71 6.11 -15.38
C SER A 92 10.85 6.17 -16.65
N ILE A 93 11.26 7.01 -17.60
CA ILE A 93 10.61 7.15 -18.90
C ILE A 93 11.50 6.48 -19.95
N MET A 94 10.95 5.54 -20.70
CA MET A 94 11.69 4.78 -21.71
C MET A 94 11.00 4.89 -23.07
N ALA A 95 11.73 5.32 -24.10
CA ALA A 95 11.27 5.25 -25.48
C ALA A 95 11.72 3.93 -26.09
N VAL A 96 10.76 3.11 -26.54
CA VAL A 96 11.01 1.80 -27.15
C VAL A 96 10.64 1.86 -28.62
N SER A 97 11.61 1.55 -29.50
CA SER A 97 11.34 1.37 -30.92
C SER A 97 10.64 0.04 -31.16
N MET A 98 9.52 0.05 -31.88
CA MET A 98 8.79 -1.14 -32.30
C MET A 98 9.03 -1.41 -33.80
N LYS A 99 8.70 -2.63 -34.24
CA LYS A 99 8.69 -2.96 -35.67
C LYS A 99 7.72 -2.02 -36.41
N LYS A 100 8.05 -1.64 -37.65
CA LYS A 100 7.26 -0.72 -38.50
C LYS A 100 7.08 0.70 -37.94
N THR A 101 8.18 1.45 -37.78
CA THR A 101 8.25 2.90 -37.44
C THR A 101 7.52 3.39 -36.19
N GLN A 102 6.81 2.53 -35.47
CA GLN A 102 6.11 2.87 -34.24
C GLN A 102 7.11 3.03 -33.09
N ARG A 103 6.94 4.10 -32.30
CA ARG A 103 7.68 4.32 -31.06
C ARG A 103 6.68 4.27 -29.91
N LYS A 104 6.99 3.51 -28.87
CA LYS A 104 6.17 3.42 -27.66
C LYS A 104 6.92 4.03 -26.49
N LEU A 105 6.29 4.97 -25.78
CA LEU A 105 6.76 5.42 -24.48
C LEU A 105 6.30 4.42 -23.42
N LYS A 106 7.19 4.05 -22.50
CA LYS A 106 6.86 3.24 -21.32
C LYS A 106 7.30 3.98 -20.08
N LEU A 107 6.42 4.02 -19.08
CA LEU A 107 6.77 4.50 -17.75
C LEU A 107 6.98 3.32 -16.81
N LYS A 108 8.06 3.36 -16.03
CA LYS A 108 8.41 2.32 -15.04
C LYS A 108 8.53 2.96 -13.67
N LEU A 109 7.74 2.48 -12.72
CA LEU A 109 7.87 2.84 -11.31
C LEU A 109 9.17 2.26 -10.75
N ARG A 110 10.03 3.10 -10.15
CA ARG A 110 11.31 2.67 -9.57
C ARG A 110 11.33 2.75 -8.06
N THR A 111 10.78 3.81 -7.50
CA THR A 111 10.86 4.06 -6.06
C THR A 111 9.59 4.68 -5.52
N VAL A 112 9.20 4.26 -4.31
CA VAL A 112 8.16 4.88 -3.50
C VAL A 112 8.75 5.20 -2.13
N ALA A 113 8.76 6.47 -1.75
CA ALA A 113 9.32 6.93 -0.49
C ALA A 113 8.26 7.66 0.34
N MET A 114 8.04 7.20 1.57
CA MET A 114 7.12 7.83 2.52
C MET A 114 7.64 9.20 2.93
N ILE A 115 6.85 10.24 2.68
CA ILE A 115 7.16 11.61 3.05
C ILE A 115 6.44 11.99 4.34
N GLU A 116 5.15 11.64 4.42
CA GLU A 116 4.31 12.01 5.54
C GLU A 116 3.24 10.95 5.80
N GLU A 117 3.05 10.63 7.07
CA GLU A 117 2.09 9.64 7.57
C GLU A 117 0.90 10.32 8.28
N SER A 118 0.86 11.66 8.27
CA SER A 118 0.04 12.50 9.15
C SER A 118 -1.46 12.23 9.03
N PHE A 119 -1.97 11.97 7.84
CA PHE A 119 -3.40 11.69 7.64
C PHE A 119 -3.83 10.35 8.25
N THR A 120 -2.97 9.34 8.21
CA THR A 120 -3.27 8.00 8.74
C THR A 120 -3.20 7.98 10.26
N LYS A 121 -2.25 8.71 10.86
CA LYS A 121 -2.12 8.83 12.32
C LYS A 121 -3.26 9.62 12.94
N GLU A 122 -3.67 10.75 12.34
CA GLU A 122 -4.81 11.51 12.86
C GLU A 122 -6.13 10.77 12.66
N GLN A 123 -6.33 10.06 11.54
CA GLN A 123 -7.52 9.24 11.34
C GLN A 123 -7.58 8.06 12.31
N ALA A 124 -6.48 7.35 12.54
CA ALA A 124 -6.41 6.29 13.54
C ALA A 124 -6.68 6.82 14.96
N ARG A 125 -6.15 8.01 15.28
CA ARG A 125 -6.41 8.69 16.56
C ARG A 125 -7.89 9.06 16.73
N LEU A 126 -8.52 9.57 15.68
CA LEU A 126 -9.96 9.88 15.68
C LEU A 126 -10.81 8.62 15.84
N ILE A 127 -10.51 7.54 15.13
CA ILE A 127 -11.22 6.25 15.26
C ILE A 127 -11.07 5.71 16.68
N HIS A 128 -9.85 5.70 17.23
CA HIS A 128 -9.61 5.21 18.58
C HIS A 128 -10.33 6.07 19.64
N LYS A 129 -10.36 7.41 19.45
CA LYS A 129 -11.12 8.32 20.31
C LYS A 129 -12.62 8.02 20.27
N ASN A 130 -13.18 7.80 19.09
CA ASN A 130 -14.60 7.49 18.92
C ASN A 130 -14.98 6.13 19.55
N ILE A 131 -14.11 5.12 19.45
CA ILE A 131 -14.34 3.82 20.10
C ILE A 131 -14.36 3.96 21.63
N LEU A 132 -13.45 4.76 22.19
CA LEU A 132 -13.40 5.03 23.63
C LEU A 132 -14.63 5.80 24.12
N THR A 133 -15.10 6.80 23.37
CA THR A 133 -16.31 7.56 23.73
C THR A 133 -17.56 6.69 23.66
N ASN A 134 -17.73 5.90 22.61
CA ASN A 134 -18.89 5.01 22.48
C ASN A 134 -18.92 3.96 23.61
N LYS A 135 -17.76 3.40 23.96
CA LYS A 135 -17.66 2.45 25.09
C LYS A 135 -17.98 3.10 26.44
N ALA A 136 -17.64 4.38 26.61
CA ALA A 136 -18.00 5.13 27.82
C ALA A 136 -19.50 5.43 27.90
N GLU A 137 -20.15 5.70 26.77
CA GLU A 137 -21.60 5.91 26.67
C GLU A 137 -22.37 4.61 26.95
N GLU A 138 -21.97 3.47 26.38
CA GLU A 138 -22.56 2.15 26.67
C GLU A 138 -22.42 1.76 28.15
N ASN A 139 -21.28 2.09 28.77
CA ASN A 139 -21.04 1.85 30.19
C ASN A 139 -21.92 2.75 31.09
N MET A 140 -22.19 4.00 30.68
CA MET A 140 -23.10 4.88 31.40
C MET A 140 -24.56 4.41 31.27
N GLU A 141 -25.00 4.00 30.08
CA GLU A 141 -26.35 3.47 29.88
C GLU A 141 -26.60 2.19 30.69
N SER A 142 -25.62 1.27 30.73
CA SER A 142 -25.73 0.06 31.54
C SER A 142 -25.79 0.35 33.05
N MET A 143 -25.01 1.31 33.55
CA MET A 143 -25.10 1.77 34.95
C MET A 143 -26.45 2.44 35.27
N VAL A 144 -27.03 3.20 34.34
CA VAL A 144 -28.36 3.83 34.51
C VAL A 144 -29.46 2.77 34.57
N ILE A 145 -29.42 1.78 33.68
CA ILE A 145 -30.38 0.67 33.64
C ILE A 145 -30.28 -0.18 34.93
N GLU A 146 -29.06 -0.43 35.42
CA GLU A 146 -28.82 -1.18 36.65
C GLU A 146 -29.25 -0.40 37.91
N GLY A 147 -29.02 0.92 37.93
CA GLY A 147 -29.51 1.82 38.98
C GLY A 147 -31.05 1.93 39.01
N GLN A 148 -31.72 1.91 37.86
CA GLN A 148 -33.18 1.86 37.78
C GLN A 148 -33.74 0.51 38.27
N ARG A 149 -33.10 -0.62 37.91
CA ARG A 149 -33.47 -1.95 38.43
C ARG A 149 -33.35 -2.06 39.96
N MET A 150 -32.35 -1.42 40.55
CA MET A 150 -32.13 -1.40 42.01
C MET A 150 -33.21 -0.61 42.77
N ASN A 151 -33.82 0.41 42.15
CA ASN A 151 -34.85 1.25 42.77
C ASN A 151 -36.28 0.67 42.69
N LEU A 152 -36.50 -0.41 41.92
CA LEU A 152 -37.84 -1.00 41.71
C LEU A 152 -38.24 -2.12 42.69
N LYS A 153 -37.46 -2.37 43.76
CA LYS A 153 -37.87 -3.31 44.82
C LYS A 153 -38.86 -2.65 45.78
N CYS A 154 -40.13 -2.65 45.39
CA CYS A 154 -41.22 -2.14 46.21
C CYS A 154 -41.47 -3.04 47.44
N LYS A 155 -41.70 -2.40 48.59
CA LYS A 155 -42.11 -2.98 49.87
C LYS A 155 -43.31 -3.91 49.69
N VAL A 156 -43.16 -5.17 50.10
CA VAL A 156 -44.32 -6.03 50.38
C VAL A 156 -44.88 -5.58 51.73
N GLY A 157 -46.10 -5.04 51.71
CA GLY A 157 -46.81 -4.55 52.88
C GLY A 157 -47.18 -5.68 53.85
N TYR A 158 -47.22 -5.33 55.14
CA TYR A 158 -47.74 -6.16 56.23
C TYR A 158 -49.27 -6.16 56.22
#